data_AF-A0A9P8DKX8-F1
#
_entry.id   AF-A0A9P8DKX8-F1
#
_cell.length_a   1.000
_cell.length_b   1.000
_cell.length_c   1.000
_cell.angle_alpha   90.00
_cell.angle_beta   90.00
_cell.angle_gamma   90.00
#
_symmetry.space_group_name_H-M   'P 1'
#
loop_
_entity.id
_entity.type
_entity.pdbx_description
1 polymer ?
#
loop_
_entity_poly.entity_id
_entity_poly.type
_entity_poly.pdbx_seq_one_letter_code
_entity_poly.pdbx_strand_id
1 'polypeptide(L)'
;MASSILMHMLEAAGLHCEPSQESVLPVTEEKVDAELRRRLFAVAEHLNIWISFDMGRSRTILCNSTLEMPCSREGDYTLELMELLPYSTELDPNKTQDVSELETSLSTVLSRTHSVPPSIMAQTNLALCLCRRLQSMNTTFSGRVLEQILSITKTGIEAAQAILDARSPWHHMANVPFQIICVLLAIDTGESIAQLKDAMQCLSNVATVYNTNATKEALNTASLLILMQQRRKEKCASTLSDVLKTFPIVSLPETRDETPVAEMDDMRWLNNLVGDLSSFDYADLDRFLFPNMF
;
A
#
# COMPACT_ATOMS: atom_id res chain seq x y z
N MET A 1 17.47 7.32 -7.70
CA MET A 1 18.47 7.77 -8.71
C MET A 1 17.81 8.13 -10.04
N ALA A 2 17.14 7.21 -10.74
CA ALA A 2 16.51 7.52 -12.03
C ALA A 2 15.46 8.64 -11.95
N SER A 3 14.57 8.60 -10.95
CA SER A 3 13.59 9.66 -10.70
C SER A 3 14.23 11.02 -10.40
N SER A 4 15.25 11.05 -9.54
CA SER A 4 16.01 12.28 -9.23
C SER A 4 16.71 12.88 -10.46
N ILE A 5 17.31 12.02 -11.30
CA ILE A 5 17.93 12.45 -12.56
C ILE A 5 16.87 13.04 -13.49
N LEU A 6 15.70 12.41 -13.60
CA LEU A 6 14.59 12.92 -14.40
C LEU A 6 14.17 14.32 -13.92
N MET A 7 14.05 14.55 -12.61
CA MET A 7 13.73 15.88 -12.08
C MET A 7 14.78 16.92 -12.48
N HIS A 8 16.08 16.63 -12.36
CA HIS A 8 17.13 17.57 -12.80
C HIS A 8 17.15 17.78 -14.33
N MET A 9 16.79 16.76 -15.12
CA MET A 9 16.63 16.92 -16.57
C MET A 9 15.46 17.84 -16.93
N LEU A 10 14.32 17.72 -16.22
CA LEU A 10 13.19 18.63 -16.37
C LEU A 10 13.54 20.06 -15.97
N GLU A 11 14.32 20.21 -14.90
CA GLU A 11 14.85 21.50 -14.46
C GLU A 11 15.75 22.13 -15.53
N ALA A 12 16.76 21.40 -15.99
CA ALA A 12 17.71 21.85 -17.01
C ALA A 12 17.03 22.17 -18.35
N ALA A 13 15.95 21.47 -18.69
CA ALA A 13 15.14 21.73 -19.88
C ALA A 13 14.13 22.87 -19.71
N GLY A 14 14.02 23.47 -18.50
CA GLY A 14 13.06 24.53 -18.22
C GLY A 14 11.59 24.08 -18.20
N LEU A 15 11.33 22.77 -18.16
CA LEU A 15 9.98 22.21 -18.29
C LEU A 15 9.13 22.36 -17.03
N HIS A 16 9.71 22.82 -15.93
CA HIS A 16 9.05 23.08 -14.64
C HIS A 16 8.40 24.48 -14.56
N CYS A 17 8.53 25.28 -15.62
CA CYS A 17 7.95 26.61 -15.73
C CYS A 17 6.89 26.65 -16.84
N GLU A 18 5.82 27.42 -16.63
CA GLU A 18 4.89 27.74 -17.72
C GLU A 18 5.59 28.55 -18.81
N PRO A 19 5.22 28.33 -20.09
CA PRO A 19 5.77 29.08 -21.20
C PRO A 19 5.34 30.54 -21.12
N SER A 20 6.31 31.43 -20.90
CA SER A 20 6.06 32.87 -20.78
C SER A 20 6.09 33.52 -22.17
N GLN A 21 4.98 34.14 -22.57
CA GLN A 21 4.94 34.94 -23.81
C GLN A 21 5.67 36.28 -23.69
N GLU A 22 6.08 36.69 -22.49
CA GLU A 22 6.72 37.98 -22.21
C GLU A 22 8.27 37.96 -22.25
N SER A 23 8.88 36.88 -22.74
CA SER A 23 10.33 36.84 -22.87
C SER A 23 10.81 37.75 -24.00
N VAL A 24 11.65 38.73 -23.66
CA VAL A 24 12.29 39.68 -24.61
C VAL A 24 13.32 38.98 -25.52
N LEU A 25 13.68 37.74 -25.22
CA LEU A 25 14.58 36.93 -26.02
C LEU A 25 13.79 36.18 -27.10
N PRO A 26 14.30 36.08 -28.35
CA PRO A 26 13.64 35.34 -29.41
C PRO A 26 13.51 33.86 -29.01
N VAL A 27 12.32 33.48 -28.55
CA VAL A 27 11.99 32.10 -28.20
C VAL A 27 12.01 31.32 -29.50
N THR A 28 12.96 30.39 -29.61
CA THR A 28 12.94 29.37 -30.66
C THR A 28 11.60 28.66 -30.54
N GLU A 29 10.80 28.58 -31.61
CA GLU A 29 9.44 28.00 -31.60
C GLU A 29 9.33 26.87 -30.59
N GLU A 30 8.49 27.09 -29.57
CA GLU A 30 8.38 26.15 -28.47
C GLU A 30 7.73 24.86 -28.98
N LYS A 31 8.56 23.84 -29.23
CA LYS A 31 8.12 22.60 -29.89
C LYS A 31 7.24 21.71 -29.01
N VAL A 32 7.13 21.99 -27.72
CA VAL A 32 6.43 21.14 -26.75
C VAL A 32 5.15 21.83 -26.31
N ASP A 33 4.03 21.18 -26.62
CA ASP A 33 2.69 21.53 -26.15
C ASP A 33 2.66 21.74 -24.63
N ALA A 34 2.02 22.83 -24.18
CA ALA A 34 2.01 23.25 -22.79
C ALA A 34 1.34 22.19 -21.90
N GLU A 35 0.29 21.56 -22.40
CA GLU A 35 -0.45 20.51 -21.71
C GLU A 35 0.38 19.21 -21.60
N LEU A 36 1.13 18.84 -22.63
CA LEU A 36 2.10 17.74 -22.55
C LEU A 36 3.21 18.01 -21.52
N ARG A 37 3.71 19.25 -21.44
CA ARG A 37 4.70 19.67 -20.44
C ARG A 37 4.19 19.49 -19.02
N ARG A 38 2.99 20.02 -18.72
CA ARG A 38 2.34 19.88 -17.40
C ARG A 38 2.24 18.41 -17.00
N ARG A 39 1.75 17.54 -17.89
CA ARG A 39 1.63 16.09 -17.61
C ARG A 39 2.96 15.41 -17.38
N LEU A 40 3.96 15.71 -18.20
CA LEU A 40 5.29 15.12 -18.07
C LEU A 40 5.90 15.45 -16.72
N PHE A 41 5.83 16.73 -16.31
CA PHE A 41 6.31 17.18 -15.02
C PHE A 41 5.54 16.50 -13.88
N ALA A 42 4.21 16.49 -13.96
CA ALA A 42 3.37 15.98 -12.90
C ALA A 42 3.59 14.46 -12.65
N VAL A 43 3.72 13.67 -13.73
CA VAL A 43 4.08 12.24 -13.62
C VAL A 43 5.50 12.05 -13.06
N ALA A 44 6.46 12.87 -13.48
CA ALA A 44 7.82 12.80 -12.96
C ALA A 44 7.89 13.12 -11.47
N GLU A 45 7.17 14.16 -11.03
CA GLU A 45 7.06 14.54 -9.63
C GLU A 45 6.43 13.43 -8.79
N HIS A 46 5.31 12.86 -9.26
CA HIS A 46 4.67 11.69 -8.64
C HIS A 46 5.65 10.53 -8.44
N LEU A 47 6.35 10.11 -9.51
CA LEU A 47 7.33 9.03 -9.44
C LEU A 47 8.49 9.35 -8.51
N ASN A 48 8.97 10.59 -8.50
CA ASN A 48 10.04 11.03 -7.60
C ASN A 48 9.61 10.98 -6.13
N ILE A 49 8.38 11.42 -5.81
CA ILE A 49 7.87 11.37 -4.45
C ILE A 49 7.74 9.93 -3.96
N TRP A 50 7.09 9.08 -4.76
CA TRP A 50 6.77 7.71 -4.35
C TRP A 50 8.01 6.85 -4.22
N ILE A 51 8.86 6.83 -5.24
CA ILE A 51 10.10 6.04 -5.22
C ILE A 51 11.02 6.49 -4.08
N SER A 52 11.08 7.79 -3.78
CA SER A 52 11.85 8.29 -2.65
C SER A 52 11.32 7.77 -1.32
N PHE A 53 10.00 7.76 -1.12
CA PHE A 53 9.42 7.19 0.10
C PHE A 53 9.64 5.69 0.20
N ASP A 54 9.37 4.94 -0.87
CA ASP A 54 9.55 3.48 -0.87
C ASP A 54 11.00 3.06 -0.65
N MET A 55 11.96 3.88 -1.06
CA MET A 55 13.40 3.62 -0.86
C MET A 55 13.99 4.29 0.40
N GLY A 56 13.21 5.04 1.17
CA GLY A 56 13.70 5.82 2.32
C GLY A 56 14.80 6.82 1.92
N ARG A 57 14.64 7.46 0.76
CA ARG A 57 15.61 8.41 0.19
C ARG A 57 15.06 9.82 0.17
N SER A 58 15.95 10.80 0.21
CA SER A 58 15.60 12.20 -0.03
C SER A 58 14.98 12.38 -1.42
N ARG A 59 14.07 13.34 -1.52
CA ARG A 59 13.39 13.73 -2.77
C ARG A 59 14.16 14.85 -3.46
N THR A 60 14.16 14.86 -4.79
CA THR A 60 14.56 16.06 -5.56
C THR A 60 13.36 16.99 -5.63
N ILE A 61 13.46 18.18 -5.04
CA ILE A 61 12.43 19.21 -5.06
C ILE A 61 12.93 20.33 -5.97
N LEU A 62 12.13 20.71 -6.96
CA LEU A 62 12.45 21.82 -7.85
C LEU A 62 11.85 23.11 -7.27
N CYS A 63 12.69 24.12 -7.06
CA CYS A 63 12.25 25.41 -6.56
C CYS A 63 11.57 26.21 -7.68
N ASN A 64 10.57 27.02 -7.33
CA ASN A 64 9.91 27.97 -8.23
C ASN A 64 9.20 27.34 -9.45
N SER A 65 8.67 26.12 -9.31
CA SER A 65 7.78 25.61 -10.35
C SER A 65 6.52 26.48 -10.43
N THR A 66 6.18 26.90 -11.64
CA THR A 66 5.00 27.73 -11.93
C THR A 66 3.91 26.96 -12.67
N LEU A 67 4.09 25.66 -12.87
CA LEU A 67 3.17 24.84 -13.65
C LEU A 67 1.79 24.72 -13.00
N GLU A 68 0.78 24.84 -13.85
CA GLU A 68 -0.60 24.59 -13.46
C GLU A 68 -0.94 23.09 -13.51
N MET A 69 -2.03 22.71 -12.84
CA MET A 69 -2.58 21.36 -12.94
C MET A 69 -2.97 21.06 -14.40
N PRO A 70 -2.60 19.88 -14.96
CA PRO A 70 -3.01 19.51 -16.31
C PRO A 70 -4.53 19.57 -16.50
N CYS A 71 -5.00 19.95 -17.69
CA CYS A 71 -6.44 19.93 -17.99
C CYS A 71 -6.96 18.49 -18.18
N SER A 72 -8.27 18.30 -17.97
CA SER A 72 -8.91 17.01 -18.27
C SER A 72 -8.95 16.75 -19.77
N ARG A 73 -8.67 15.50 -20.17
CA ARG A 73 -8.66 15.06 -21.56
C ARG A 73 -9.27 13.66 -21.65
N GLU A 74 -10.10 13.44 -22.67
CA GLU A 74 -10.70 12.13 -22.92
C GLU A 74 -9.62 11.05 -23.11
N GLY A 75 -9.77 9.92 -22.42
CA GLY A 75 -8.80 8.83 -22.42
C GLY A 75 -7.52 9.10 -21.61
N ASP A 76 -7.46 10.20 -20.86
CA ASP A 76 -6.34 10.55 -20.00
C ASP A 76 -6.70 10.44 -18.52
N TYR A 77 -5.87 9.70 -17.78
CA TYR A 77 -6.06 9.42 -16.36
C TYR A 77 -4.96 10.05 -15.49
N THR A 78 -4.11 10.90 -16.09
CA THR A 78 -3.03 11.59 -15.37
C THR A 78 -3.59 12.44 -14.23
N LEU A 79 -4.75 13.07 -14.45
CA LEU A 79 -5.43 13.86 -13.41
C LEU A 79 -5.77 13.03 -12.17
N GLU A 80 -6.27 11.82 -12.34
CA GLU A 80 -6.59 10.94 -11.21
C GLU A 80 -5.35 10.69 -10.34
N LEU A 81 -4.18 10.51 -10.94
CA LEU A 81 -2.91 10.37 -10.21
C LEU A 81 -2.46 11.68 -9.55
N MET A 82 -2.62 12.82 -10.22
CA MET A 82 -2.17 14.12 -9.70
C MET A 82 -3.02 14.60 -8.54
N GLU A 83 -4.30 14.27 -8.51
CA GLU A 83 -5.15 14.54 -7.35
C GLU A 83 -4.71 13.79 -6.09
N LEU A 84 -3.95 12.69 -6.21
CA LEU A 84 -3.36 11.98 -5.07
C LEU A 84 -2.05 12.61 -4.56
N LEU A 85 -1.43 13.48 -5.36
CA LEU A 85 -0.12 14.04 -5.08
C LEU A 85 -0.06 14.86 -3.78
N PRO A 86 -1.04 15.76 -3.47
CA PRO A 86 -1.01 16.54 -2.24
C PRO A 86 -0.93 15.65 -0.99
N TYR A 87 -1.77 14.61 -0.93
CA TYR A 87 -1.79 13.64 0.18
C TYR A 87 -0.52 12.79 0.25
N SER A 88 0.13 12.55 -0.89
CA SER A 88 1.44 11.91 -0.90
C SER A 88 2.49 12.82 -0.26
N THR A 89 2.46 14.13 -0.54
CA THR A 89 3.41 15.09 0.07
C THR A 89 3.13 15.38 1.55
N GLU A 90 1.92 15.11 2.00
CA GLU A 90 1.50 15.18 3.40
C GLU A 90 2.19 14.10 4.25
N LEU A 91 2.36 12.90 3.68
CA LEU A 91 3.07 11.77 4.28
C LEU A 91 4.59 11.95 4.40
N ASP A 92 5.12 13.16 4.22
CA ASP A 92 6.54 13.44 4.43
C ASP A 92 6.91 13.17 5.90
N PRO A 93 7.93 12.32 6.18
CA PRO A 93 8.33 12.00 7.56
C PRO A 93 8.68 13.23 8.40
N ASN A 94 9.12 14.33 7.77
CA ASN A 94 9.47 15.57 8.44
C ASN A 94 8.27 16.42 8.84
N LYS A 95 7.05 16.06 8.41
CA LYS A 95 5.82 16.75 8.78
C LYS A 95 5.16 16.04 9.95
N THR A 96 4.92 16.78 11.03
CA THR A 96 4.03 16.33 12.11
C THR A 96 2.59 16.55 11.66
N GLN A 97 1.84 15.48 11.50
CA GLN A 97 0.42 15.53 11.15
C GLN A 97 -0.43 15.07 12.32
N ASP A 98 -1.59 15.70 12.49
CA ASP A 98 -2.57 15.26 13.47
C ASP A 98 -3.34 14.03 12.97
N VAL A 99 -3.83 13.20 13.91
CA VAL A 99 -4.65 12.02 13.59
C VAL A 99 -5.88 12.43 12.80
N SER A 100 -6.53 13.54 13.18
CA SER A 100 -7.74 14.04 12.51
C SER A 100 -7.49 14.46 11.07
N GLU A 101 -6.32 15.05 10.78
CA GLU A 101 -5.92 15.41 9.42
C GLU A 101 -5.72 14.16 8.57
N LEU A 102 -5.01 13.16 9.10
CA LEU A 102 -4.77 11.89 8.42
C LEU A 102 -6.06 11.11 8.15
N GLU A 103 -7.01 11.10 9.09
CA GLU A 103 -8.33 10.50 8.88
C GLU A 103 -9.12 11.22 7.79
N THR A 104 -9.04 12.55 7.74
CA THR A 104 -9.67 13.37 6.69
C THR A 104 -9.03 13.09 5.34
N SER A 105 -7.70 13.01 5.27
CA SER A 105 -6.97 12.66 4.05
C SER A 105 -7.31 11.25 3.59
N LEU A 106 -7.40 10.26 4.50
CA LEU A 106 -7.83 8.90 4.18
C LEU A 106 -9.25 8.87 3.62
N SER A 107 -10.20 9.53 4.29
CA SER A 107 -11.60 9.61 3.81
C SER A 107 -11.70 10.25 2.42
N THR A 108 -10.91 11.30 2.19
CA THR A 108 -10.88 11.99 0.88
C THR A 108 -10.25 11.12 -0.20
N VAL A 109 -9.18 10.38 0.09
CA VAL A 109 -8.58 9.42 -0.85
C VAL A 109 -9.55 8.28 -1.15
N LEU A 110 -10.23 7.72 -0.15
CA LEU A 110 -11.18 6.61 -0.31
C LEU A 110 -12.45 7.01 -1.08
N SER A 111 -12.84 8.28 -1.07
CA SER A 111 -14.02 8.78 -1.79
C SER A 111 -13.74 9.17 -3.25
N ARG A 112 -12.48 9.22 -3.67
CA ARG A 112 -12.12 9.47 -5.06
C ARG A 112 -12.51 8.30 -5.97
N THR A 113 -12.83 8.63 -7.21
CA THR A 113 -13.13 7.65 -8.25
C THR A 113 -11.94 7.51 -9.18
N HIS A 114 -11.42 6.29 -9.28
CA HIS A 114 -10.34 5.93 -10.19
C HIS A 114 -10.86 4.90 -11.18
N SER A 115 -10.61 5.13 -12.47
CA SER A 115 -11.30 4.38 -13.54
C SER A 115 -10.44 3.27 -14.15
N VAL A 116 -9.11 3.38 -14.07
CA VAL A 116 -8.18 2.43 -14.68
C VAL A 116 -7.31 1.71 -13.66
N PRO A 117 -6.90 0.45 -13.91
CA PRO A 117 -6.15 -0.33 -12.93
C PRO A 117 -4.88 0.34 -12.36
N PRO A 118 -4.01 1.02 -13.15
CA PRO A 118 -2.85 1.71 -12.58
C PRO A 118 -3.21 2.84 -11.61
N SER A 119 -4.31 3.54 -11.91
CA SER A 119 -4.84 4.64 -11.10
C SER A 119 -5.46 4.13 -9.80
N ILE A 120 -6.23 3.03 -9.88
CA ILE A 120 -6.76 2.31 -8.71
C ILE A 120 -5.60 1.81 -7.83
N MET A 121 -4.58 1.19 -8.43
CA MET A 121 -3.39 0.74 -7.69
C MET A 121 -2.69 1.88 -6.97
N ALA A 122 -2.65 3.07 -7.59
CA ALA A 122 -2.11 4.25 -6.94
C ALA A 122 -2.98 4.69 -5.75
N GLN A 123 -4.29 4.80 -5.93
CA GLN A 123 -5.23 5.12 -4.86
C GLN A 123 -5.10 4.12 -3.69
N THR A 124 -5.09 2.82 -3.98
CA THR A 124 -4.91 1.76 -3.00
C THR A 124 -3.57 1.90 -2.28
N ASN A 125 -2.47 2.11 -2.99
CA ASN A 125 -1.15 2.29 -2.38
C ASN A 125 -1.15 3.44 -1.36
N LEU A 126 -1.68 4.60 -1.74
CA LEU A 126 -1.75 5.77 -0.88
C LEU A 126 -2.67 5.55 0.33
N ALA A 127 -3.85 4.93 0.12
CA ALA A 127 -4.76 4.58 1.20
C ALA A 127 -4.10 3.64 2.21
N LEU A 128 -3.34 2.64 1.75
CA LEU A 128 -2.57 1.74 2.62
C LEU A 128 -1.48 2.50 3.39
N CYS A 129 -0.75 3.43 2.76
CA CYS A 129 0.21 4.28 3.45
C CYS A 129 -0.42 5.07 4.60
N LEU A 130 -1.58 5.70 4.33
CA LEU A 130 -2.35 6.44 5.35
C LEU A 130 -2.82 5.51 6.47
N CYS A 131 -3.32 4.32 6.13
CA CYS A 131 -3.74 3.32 7.12
C CYS A 131 -2.58 2.92 8.03
N ARG A 132 -1.40 2.63 7.47
CA ARG A 132 -0.20 2.28 8.26
C ARG A 132 0.22 3.41 9.19
N ARG A 133 0.19 4.67 8.70
CA ARG A 133 0.51 5.83 9.53
C ARG A 133 -0.47 5.97 10.71
N LEU A 134 -1.76 5.85 10.45
CA LEU A 134 -2.80 5.89 11.49
C LEU A 134 -2.65 4.73 12.50
N GLN A 135 -2.35 3.52 12.04
CA GLN A 135 -2.09 2.38 12.93
C GLN A 135 -0.87 2.61 13.82
N SER A 136 0.21 3.21 13.29
CA SER A 136 1.39 3.58 14.10
C SER A 136 1.08 4.60 15.21
N MET A 137 -0.03 5.33 15.08
CA MET A 137 -0.56 6.26 16.07
C MET A 137 -1.62 5.62 16.99
N ASN A 138 -1.78 4.29 16.95
CA ASN A 138 -2.76 3.50 17.69
C ASN A 138 -4.23 3.79 17.32
N THR A 139 -4.49 4.30 16.12
CA THR A 139 -5.85 4.45 15.60
C THR A 139 -6.42 3.09 15.19
N THR A 140 -7.66 2.81 15.58
CA THR A 140 -8.38 1.61 15.18
C THR A 140 -9.45 1.96 14.15
N PHE A 141 -9.59 1.15 13.11
CA PHE A 141 -10.60 1.37 12.06
C PHE A 141 -11.89 0.65 12.42
N SER A 142 -13.02 1.35 12.32
CA SER A 142 -14.34 0.79 12.60
C SER A 142 -15.43 1.42 11.72
N GLY A 143 -16.58 0.76 11.66
CA GLY A 143 -17.76 1.23 10.91
C GLY A 143 -17.46 1.52 9.44
N ARG A 144 -17.96 2.65 8.95
CA ARG A 144 -17.86 3.05 7.53
C ARG A 144 -16.42 3.11 7.02
N VAL A 145 -15.47 3.59 7.83
CA VAL A 145 -14.07 3.73 7.38
C VAL A 145 -13.47 2.35 7.13
N LEU A 146 -13.75 1.37 8.00
CA LEU A 146 -13.31 -0.01 7.81
C LEU A 146 -13.93 -0.62 6.54
N GLU A 147 -15.22 -0.43 6.31
CA GLU A 147 -15.90 -0.90 5.09
C GLU A 147 -15.25 -0.32 3.82
N GLN A 148 -14.90 0.97 3.82
CA GLN A 148 -14.22 1.61 2.70
C GLN A 148 -12.79 1.08 2.51
N ILE A 149 -12.05 0.83 3.60
CA ILE A 149 -10.72 0.21 3.55
C ILE A 149 -10.82 -1.19 2.91
N LEU A 150 -11.75 -2.02 3.39
CA LEU A 150 -11.98 -3.37 2.85
C LEU A 150 -12.46 -3.34 1.40
N SER A 151 -13.19 -2.30 0.99
CA SER A 151 -13.58 -2.12 -0.40
C SER A 151 -12.37 -1.77 -1.28
N ILE A 152 -11.51 -0.82 -0.87
CA ILE A 152 -10.36 -0.41 -1.69
C ILE A 152 -9.28 -1.50 -1.76
N THR A 153 -9.13 -2.33 -0.72
CA THR A 153 -8.22 -3.50 -0.77
C THR A 153 -8.70 -4.50 -1.79
N LYS A 154 -10.00 -4.80 -1.82
CA LYS A 154 -10.60 -5.70 -2.82
C LYS A 154 -10.40 -5.15 -4.24
N THR A 155 -10.77 -3.88 -4.49
CA THR A 155 -10.59 -3.25 -5.80
C THR A 155 -9.11 -3.20 -6.20
N GLY A 156 -8.20 -2.98 -5.24
CA GLY A 156 -6.76 -3.00 -5.48
C GLY A 156 -6.22 -4.39 -5.88
N ILE A 157 -6.73 -5.46 -5.26
CA ILE A 157 -6.39 -6.84 -5.65
C ILE A 157 -6.85 -7.13 -7.08
N GLU A 158 -8.08 -6.75 -7.42
CA GLU A 158 -8.65 -6.92 -8.75
C GLU A 158 -7.88 -6.12 -9.80
N ALA A 159 -7.50 -4.87 -9.48
CA ALA A 159 -6.69 -4.02 -10.35
C ALA A 159 -5.29 -4.60 -10.56
N ALA A 160 -4.63 -5.10 -9.50
CA ALA A 160 -3.34 -5.77 -9.62
C ALA A 160 -3.42 -6.99 -10.56
N GLN A 161 -4.46 -7.82 -10.39
CA GLN A 161 -4.67 -8.98 -11.26
C GLN A 161 -4.90 -8.56 -12.71
N ALA A 162 -5.72 -7.53 -12.96
CA ALA A 162 -5.96 -7.02 -14.31
C ALA A 162 -4.68 -6.50 -14.99
N ILE A 163 -3.82 -5.80 -14.24
CA ILE A 163 -2.51 -5.35 -14.73
C ILE A 163 -1.62 -6.54 -15.10
N LEU A 164 -1.63 -7.58 -14.26
CA LEU A 164 -0.86 -8.80 -14.45
C LEU A 164 -1.30 -9.58 -15.69
N ASP A 165 -2.62 -9.73 -15.87
CA ASP A 165 -3.24 -10.42 -17.00
C ASP A 165 -2.99 -9.68 -18.32
N ALA A 166 -3.06 -8.34 -18.27
CA ALA A 166 -2.72 -7.47 -19.41
C ALA A 166 -1.22 -7.43 -19.74
N ARG A 167 -0.36 -8.06 -18.90
CA ARG A 167 1.11 -8.01 -19.03
C ARG A 167 1.66 -6.59 -19.08
N SER A 168 0.99 -5.66 -18.40
CA SER A 168 1.41 -4.27 -18.32
C SER A 168 2.25 -4.06 -17.07
N PRO A 169 3.57 -3.84 -17.16
CA PRO A 169 4.38 -3.69 -15.95
C PRO A 169 4.02 -2.42 -15.18
N TRP A 170 3.83 -2.57 -13.86
CA TRP A 170 3.61 -1.45 -12.93
C TRP A 170 4.61 -1.49 -11.77
N HIS A 171 5.02 -0.33 -11.29
CA HIS A 171 6.15 -0.20 -10.36
C HIS A 171 5.86 -0.74 -8.94
N HIS A 172 4.59 -0.91 -8.55
CA HIS A 172 4.17 -1.40 -7.23
C HIS A 172 3.50 -2.77 -7.23
N MET A 173 3.75 -3.60 -8.25
CA MET A 173 3.06 -4.89 -8.41
C MET A 173 3.27 -5.88 -7.25
N ALA A 174 4.46 -5.92 -6.63
CA ALA A 174 4.68 -6.74 -5.43
C ALA A 174 4.29 -6.00 -4.15
N ASN A 175 4.50 -4.67 -4.11
CA ASN A 175 4.30 -3.85 -2.93
C ASN A 175 2.82 -3.80 -2.52
N VAL A 176 1.91 -3.47 -3.42
CA VAL A 176 0.49 -3.28 -3.06
C VAL A 176 -0.13 -4.57 -2.50
N PRO A 177 -0.05 -5.74 -3.16
CA PRO A 177 -0.63 -6.97 -2.59
C PRO A 177 -0.03 -7.35 -1.24
N PHE A 178 1.29 -7.20 -1.07
CA PHE A 178 1.95 -7.44 0.21
C PHE A 178 1.44 -6.49 1.30
N GLN A 179 1.33 -5.20 1.00
CA GLN A 179 0.83 -4.21 1.94
C GLN A 179 -0.65 -4.40 2.30
N ILE A 180 -1.46 -4.88 1.35
CA ILE A 180 -2.85 -5.29 1.63
C ILE A 180 -2.85 -6.42 2.67
N ILE A 181 -2.04 -7.46 2.48
CA ILE A 181 -1.91 -8.56 3.45
C ILE A 181 -1.56 -8.03 4.84
N CYS A 182 -0.55 -7.16 4.94
CA CYS A 182 -0.14 -6.55 6.22
C CYS A 182 -1.28 -5.78 6.89
N VAL A 183 -1.99 -4.92 6.14
CA VAL A 183 -3.10 -4.13 6.69
C VAL A 183 -4.28 -5.02 7.10
N LEU A 184 -4.63 -6.04 6.32
CA LEU A 184 -5.71 -6.99 6.67
C LEU A 184 -5.38 -7.78 7.94
N LEU A 185 -4.12 -8.18 8.12
CA LEU A 185 -3.64 -8.84 9.33
C LEU A 185 -3.65 -7.91 10.55
N ALA A 186 -3.32 -6.62 10.37
CA ALA A 186 -3.37 -5.63 11.43
C ALA A 186 -4.81 -5.26 11.85
N ILE A 187 -5.77 -5.26 10.90
CA ILE A 187 -7.20 -5.04 11.19
C ILE A 187 -7.80 -6.22 11.98
N ASP A 188 -7.40 -7.44 11.64
CA ASP A 188 -7.74 -8.68 12.35
C ASP A 188 -9.26 -8.94 12.59
N THR A 189 -10.12 -8.53 11.66
CA THR A 189 -11.56 -8.83 11.69
C THR A 189 -11.91 -10.05 10.85
N GLY A 190 -13.09 -10.65 11.07
CA GLY A 190 -13.55 -11.77 10.25
C GLY A 190 -13.60 -11.43 8.75
N GLU A 191 -14.01 -10.20 8.41
CA GLU A 191 -14.07 -9.71 7.03
C GLU A 191 -12.66 -9.50 6.43
N SER A 192 -11.70 -8.98 7.21
CA SER A 192 -10.33 -8.79 6.71
C SER A 192 -9.62 -10.13 6.46
N ILE A 193 -9.83 -11.11 7.33
CA ILE A 193 -9.30 -12.47 7.19
C ILE A 193 -9.91 -13.17 5.97
N ALA A 194 -11.20 -12.95 5.67
CA ALA A 194 -11.83 -13.52 4.50
C ALA A 194 -11.19 -13.05 3.18
N GLN A 195 -10.73 -11.79 3.10
CA GLN A 195 -10.04 -11.24 1.93
C GLN A 195 -8.57 -11.69 1.79
N LEU A 196 -7.96 -12.20 2.86
CA LEU A 196 -6.56 -12.56 2.91
C LEU A 196 -6.17 -13.62 1.86
N LYS A 197 -7.10 -14.55 1.58
CA LYS A 197 -6.92 -15.59 0.57
C LYS A 197 -6.72 -14.99 -0.83
N ASP A 198 -7.56 -14.02 -1.21
CA ASP A 198 -7.51 -13.38 -2.52
C ASP A 198 -6.23 -12.54 -2.66
N ALA A 199 -5.83 -11.84 -1.60
CA ALA A 199 -4.59 -11.07 -1.57
C ALA A 199 -3.35 -11.98 -1.71
N MET A 200 -3.32 -13.11 -0.99
CA MET A 200 -2.25 -14.11 -1.11
C MET A 200 -2.18 -14.74 -2.50
N GLN A 201 -3.33 -15.05 -3.10
CA GLN A 201 -3.37 -15.58 -4.45
C GLN A 201 -2.83 -14.57 -5.46
N CYS A 202 -3.20 -13.30 -5.34
CA CYS A 202 -2.68 -12.23 -6.20
C CYS A 202 -1.16 -12.09 -6.06
N LEU A 203 -0.62 -12.05 -4.82
CA LEU A 203 0.82 -11.99 -4.59
C LEU A 203 1.55 -13.23 -5.15
N SER A 204 0.95 -14.42 -5.05
CA SER A 204 1.49 -15.65 -5.64
C SER A 204 1.55 -15.59 -7.18
N ASN A 205 0.50 -15.07 -7.81
CA ASN A 205 0.45 -14.86 -9.25
C ASN A 205 1.54 -13.86 -9.69
N VAL A 206 1.70 -12.75 -8.95
CA VAL A 206 2.78 -11.78 -9.19
C VAL A 206 4.16 -12.43 -9.10
N ALA A 207 4.41 -13.22 -8.06
CA ALA A 207 5.68 -13.92 -7.89
C ALA A 207 5.97 -14.93 -9.00
N THR A 208 4.94 -15.59 -9.53
CA THR A 208 5.06 -16.54 -10.63
C THR A 208 5.35 -15.83 -11.95
N VAL A 209 4.69 -14.70 -12.22
CA VAL A 209 4.84 -13.95 -13.47
C VAL A 209 6.16 -13.17 -13.52
N TYR A 210 6.52 -12.47 -12.44
CA TYR A 210 7.76 -11.67 -12.39
C TYR A 210 9.00 -12.51 -12.08
N ASN A 211 8.84 -13.58 -11.29
CA ASN A 211 9.88 -14.55 -10.96
C ASN A 211 11.20 -13.92 -10.45
N THR A 212 11.10 -12.82 -9.69
CA THR A 212 12.27 -12.18 -9.07
C THR A 212 12.46 -12.67 -7.63
N ASN A 213 13.69 -12.60 -7.12
CA ASN A 213 13.97 -12.91 -5.71
C ASN A 213 13.10 -12.07 -4.77
N ALA A 214 12.95 -10.78 -5.05
CA ALA A 214 12.12 -9.86 -4.26
C ALA A 214 10.64 -10.30 -4.22
N THR A 215 10.07 -10.73 -5.34
CA THR A 215 8.66 -11.19 -5.36
C THR A 215 8.45 -12.52 -4.61
N LYS A 216 9.43 -13.43 -4.67
CA LYS A 216 9.41 -14.69 -3.90
C LYS A 216 9.57 -14.44 -2.41
N GLU A 217 10.48 -13.53 -2.06
CA GLU A 217 10.70 -13.11 -0.68
C GLU A 217 9.45 -12.46 -0.09
N ALA A 218 8.80 -11.55 -0.82
CA ALA A 218 7.53 -10.96 -0.39
C ALA A 218 6.45 -12.01 -0.11
N LEU A 219 6.30 -13.02 -0.98
CA LEU A 219 5.35 -14.13 -0.78
C LEU A 219 5.69 -14.99 0.44
N ASN A 220 6.97 -15.32 0.62
CA ASN A 220 7.44 -16.09 1.78
C ASN A 220 7.20 -15.33 3.08
N THR A 221 7.55 -14.05 3.12
CA THR A 221 7.32 -13.17 4.27
C THR A 221 5.84 -13.06 4.59
N ALA A 222 4.98 -12.85 3.59
CA ALA A 222 3.53 -12.82 3.80
C ALA A 222 3.01 -14.13 4.41
N SER A 223 3.45 -15.27 3.88
CA SER A 223 3.07 -16.60 4.40
C SER A 223 3.48 -16.78 5.86
N LEU A 224 4.67 -16.30 6.22
CA LEU A 224 5.18 -16.32 7.59
C LEU A 224 4.35 -15.45 8.54
N LEU A 225 3.97 -14.23 8.11
CA LEU A 225 3.12 -13.34 8.91
C LEU A 225 1.76 -13.96 9.22
N ILE A 226 1.16 -14.63 8.23
CA ILE A 226 -0.11 -15.34 8.40
C ILE A 226 0.04 -16.48 9.40
N LEU A 227 1.11 -17.29 9.27
CA LEU A 227 1.41 -18.38 10.20
C LEU A 227 1.60 -17.88 11.64
N MET A 228 2.30 -16.75 11.81
CA MET A 228 2.50 -16.13 13.12
C MET A 228 1.16 -15.67 13.73
N GLN A 229 0.31 -15.03 12.93
CA GLN A 229 -1.02 -14.59 13.37
C GLN A 229 -1.91 -15.78 13.75
N GLN A 230 -1.88 -16.87 12.98
CA GLN A 230 -2.59 -18.10 13.30
C GLN A 230 -2.16 -18.67 14.65
N ARG A 231 -0.85 -18.87 14.86
CA ARG A 231 -0.31 -19.40 16.13
C ARG A 231 -0.65 -18.54 17.33
N ARG A 232 -0.64 -17.21 17.15
CA ARG A 232 -1.06 -16.27 18.19
C ARG A 232 -2.50 -16.54 18.61
N LYS A 233 -3.41 -16.70 17.65
CA LYS A 233 -4.83 -16.98 17.92
C LYS A 233 -5.04 -18.34 18.58
N GLU A 234 -4.33 -19.37 18.14
CA GLU A 234 -4.37 -20.69 18.77
C GLU A 234 -3.90 -20.65 20.23
N LYS A 235 -2.82 -19.91 20.52
CA LYS A 235 -2.34 -19.70 21.89
C LYS A 235 -3.36 -18.96 22.75
N CYS A 236 -4.00 -17.91 22.22
CA CYS A 236 -5.09 -17.20 22.91
C CYS A 236 -6.27 -18.14 23.19
N ALA A 237 -6.68 -18.94 22.21
CA ALA A 237 -7.74 -19.92 22.36
C ALA A 237 -7.40 -20.99 23.40
N SER A 238 -6.15 -21.48 23.43
CA SER A 238 -5.67 -22.43 24.45
C SER A 238 -5.77 -21.83 25.85
N THR A 239 -5.31 -20.60 26.06
CA THR A 239 -5.41 -19.90 27.35
C THR A 239 -6.87 -19.74 27.79
N LEU A 240 -7.76 -19.36 26.88
CA LEU A 240 -9.19 -19.25 27.19
C LEU A 240 -9.81 -20.61 27.55
N SER A 241 -9.44 -21.67 26.82
CA SER A 241 -9.84 -23.04 27.13
C SER A 241 -9.39 -23.45 28.54
N ASP A 242 -8.17 -23.10 28.95
CA ASP A 242 -7.67 -23.44 30.30
C ASP A 242 -8.40 -22.67 31.41
N VAL A 243 -8.82 -21.43 31.15
CA VAL A 243 -9.71 -20.68 32.04
C VAL A 243 -11.07 -21.37 32.16
N LEU A 244 -11.67 -21.82 31.04
CA LEU A 244 -12.95 -22.54 31.04
C LEU A 244 -12.88 -23.90 31.75
N LYS A 245 -11.73 -24.59 31.70
CA LYS A 245 -11.51 -25.81 32.50
C LYS A 245 -11.50 -25.52 34.00
N THR A 246 -10.95 -24.35 34.39
CA THR A 246 -10.85 -23.92 35.80
C THR A 246 -12.19 -23.39 36.32
N PHE A 247 -12.95 -22.71 35.47
CA PHE A 247 -14.27 -22.16 35.76
C PHE A 247 -15.29 -22.71 34.77
N PRO A 248 -15.70 -23.98 34.92
CA PRO A 248 -16.61 -24.63 33.99
C PRO A 248 -17.95 -23.90 33.97
N ILE A 249 -18.43 -23.61 32.77
CA ILE A 249 -19.79 -23.15 32.55
C ILE A 249 -20.72 -24.29 32.99
N VAL A 250 -21.62 -24.02 33.94
CA VAL A 250 -22.69 -24.97 34.32
C VAL A 250 -23.50 -25.24 33.05
N SER A 251 -23.34 -26.43 32.48
CA SER A 251 -23.88 -26.76 31.16
C SER A 251 -25.40 -26.90 31.20
N LEU A 252 -26.12 -26.18 30.33
CA LEU A 252 -27.33 -26.70 29.69
C LEU A 252 -26.88 -27.72 28.62
N PRO A 253 -27.65 -28.79 28.37
CA PRO A 253 -27.15 -29.96 27.66
C PRO A 253 -26.92 -29.67 26.17
N GLU A 254 -25.67 -29.74 25.73
CA GLU A 254 -25.29 -29.69 24.31
C GLU A 254 -24.97 -31.09 23.77
N THR A 255 -25.58 -31.35 22.61
CA THR A 255 -25.35 -32.50 21.74
C THR A 255 -24.01 -32.39 21.02
N ARG A 256 -23.22 -33.45 21.13
CA ARG A 256 -21.93 -33.64 20.44
C ARG A 256 -22.16 -33.94 18.96
N ASP A 257 -21.40 -33.27 18.10
CA ASP A 257 -20.90 -33.84 16.84
C ASP A 257 -19.51 -33.26 16.57
N GLU A 258 -18.49 -34.11 16.59
CA GLU A 258 -17.10 -33.79 16.24
C GLU A 258 -16.76 -34.50 14.91
N THR A 259 -16.18 -33.76 13.98
CA THR A 259 -15.44 -34.30 12.82
C THR A 259 -14.04 -33.69 12.79
N PRO A 260 -12.96 -34.47 12.59
CA PRO A 260 -11.60 -33.95 12.60
C PRO A 260 -11.19 -33.39 11.24
N VAL A 261 -10.47 -32.26 11.26
CA VAL A 261 -9.82 -31.63 10.09
C VAL A 261 -8.38 -32.15 9.97
N ALA A 262 -7.96 -32.51 8.76
CA ALA A 262 -6.62 -33.01 8.45
C ALA A 262 -5.57 -31.88 8.38
N GLU A 263 -4.43 -32.08 9.05
CA GLU A 263 -3.26 -31.19 9.00
C GLU A 263 -2.48 -31.35 7.69
N MET A 264 -2.08 -30.22 7.09
CA MET A 264 -1.36 -30.14 5.83
C MET A 264 0.16 -30.09 6.09
N ASP A 265 0.90 -31.14 5.70
CA ASP A 265 2.31 -31.45 6.02
C ASP A 265 3.36 -30.54 5.30
N ASP A 266 2.96 -29.43 4.69
CA ASP A 266 3.81 -28.61 3.79
C ASP A 266 4.54 -27.43 4.47
N MET A 267 4.38 -27.25 5.78
CA MET A 267 4.86 -26.07 6.51
C MET A 267 6.15 -26.31 7.34
N ARG A 268 6.80 -27.46 7.18
CA ARG A 268 7.97 -27.84 8.01
C ARG A 268 9.17 -26.90 7.87
N TRP A 269 9.38 -26.30 6.70
CA TRP A 269 10.48 -25.35 6.48
C TRP A 269 10.19 -23.98 7.12
N LEU A 270 8.93 -23.54 7.17
CA LEU A 270 8.50 -22.33 7.87
C LEU A 270 8.64 -22.47 9.39
N ASN A 271 8.43 -23.68 9.92
CA ASN A 271 8.59 -23.96 11.35
C ASN A 271 10.02 -23.71 11.85
N ASN A 272 11.03 -23.97 11.01
CA ASN A 272 12.43 -23.72 11.35
C ASN A 272 12.75 -22.22 11.40
N LEU A 273 12.16 -21.42 10.51
CA LEU A 273 12.34 -19.96 10.49
C LEU A 273 11.66 -19.26 11.67
N VAL A 274 10.51 -19.79 12.12
CA VAL A 274 9.77 -19.27 13.29
C VAL A 274 10.46 -19.59 14.61
N GLY A 275 11.25 -20.67 14.68
CA GLY A 275 12.09 -20.97 15.85
C GLY A 275 13.01 -19.81 16.21
N ASP A 276 13.63 -19.21 15.19
CA ASP A 276 14.53 -18.05 15.33
C ASP A 276 13.78 -16.72 15.59
N LEU A 277 12.50 -16.63 15.23
CA LEU A 277 11.64 -15.45 15.43
C LEU A 277 10.72 -15.54 16.66
N SER A 278 10.78 -16.63 17.43
CA SER A 278 9.97 -16.81 18.64
C SER A 278 10.28 -15.80 19.77
N SER A 279 11.35 -15.00 19.59
CA SER A 279 11.76 -13.87 20.43
C SER A 279 11.11 -12.53 20.03
N PHE A 280 10.38 -12.46 18.92
CA PHE A 280 9.84 -11.20 18.39
C PHE A 280 8.53 -10.82 19.11
N ASP A 281 8.57 -9.76 19.91
CA ASP A 281 7.39 -9.19 20.56
C ASP A 281 6.56 -8.39 19.54
N TYR A 282 5.28 -8.11 19.83
CA TYR A 282 4.40 -7.36 18.91
C TYR A 282 4.96 -5.98 18.54
N ALA A 283 5.68 -5.33 19.47
CA ALA A 283 6.41 -4.10 19.22
C ALA A 283 7.53 -4.26 18.18
N ASP A 284 8.11 -5.45 18.03
CA ASP A 284 9.11 -5.75 17.01
C ASP A 284 8.47 -6.08 15.66
N LEU A 285 7.28 -6.69 15.63
CA LEU A 285 6.54 -6.92 14.39
C LEU A 285 6.04 -5.60 13.77
N ASP A 286 5.49 -4.69 14.58
CA ASP A 286 5.18 -3.33 14.14
C ASP A 286 6.45 -2.60 13.69
N ARG A 287 7.60 -2.81 14.34
CA ARG A 287 8.90 -2.27 13.92
C ARG A 287 9.51 -2.96 12.69
N PHE A 288 9.06 -4.15 12.32
CA PHE A 288 9.55 -4.90 11.16
C PHE A 288 8.65 -4.72 9.93
N LEU A 289 7.34 -4.61 10.14
CA LEU A 289 6.35 -4.24 9.12
C LEU A 289 6.34 -2.74 8.84
N PHE A 290 6.62 -1.95 9.88
CA PHE A 290 6.78 -0.51 9.85
C PHE A 290 8.14 -0.17 10.47
N PRO A 291 9.26 -0.56 9.83
CA PRO A 291 10.56 -0.04 10.23
C PRO A 291 10.40 1.47 10.22
N ASN A 292 10.70 2.11 11.35
CA ASN A 292 10.65 3.57 11.49
C ASN A 292 11.28 4.17 10.23
N MET A 293 10.42 4.51 9.28
CA MET A 293 10.71 5.43 8.21
C MET A 293 10.66 6.78 8.90
N PHE A 294 11.75 7.02 9.64
CA PHE A 294 12.13 8.34 10.10
C PHE A 294 12.25 9.27 8.90
#